data_AF-A0A2V8R456-F1
#
_entry.id   AF-A0A2V8R456-F1
#
_cell.length_a   1.000
_cell.length_b   1.000
_cell.length_c   1.000
_cell.angle_alpha   90.00
_cell.angle_beta   90.00
_cell.angle_gamma   90.00
#
_symmetry.space_group_name_H-M   'P 1'
#
loop_
_entity.id
_entity.type
_entity.pdbx_description
1 polymer ?
#
loop_
_entity_poly.entity_id
_entity_poly.type
_entity_poly.pdbx_seq_one_letter_code
_entity_poly.pdbx_strand_id
1 'polypeptide(L)'
;MSSRIGPALEILADVLRNPTFKDDEIDRLRRQYLNGLRESLGTPGTIARFVAARVVYRDAPYGHPLSGTPESLPRIKRDDIVKLHDTFYRPDNAVLIIGGVSCRAWPSQLRPANLATGACW
;
A
#
# COMPACT_ATOMS: atom_id res chain seq x y z
N MET A 1 -21.33 -16.48 -10.13
CA MET A 1 -20.25 -15.47 -10.08
C MET A 1 -20.38 -14.69 -8.77
N SER A 2 -19.25 -14.45 -8.08
CA SER A 2 -19.10 -14.77 -6.64
C SER A 2 -20.02 -14.01 -5.67
N SER A 3 -20.79 -14.75 -4.88
CA SER A 3 -21.64 -14.26 -3.78
C SER A 3 -20.86 -13.65 -2.59
N ARG A 4 -19.54 -13.51 -2.70
CA ARG A 4 -18.66 -13.08 -1.59
C ARG A 4 -18.17 -11.63 -1.70
N ILE A 5 -18.61 -10.89 -2.71
CA ILE A 5 -18.16 -9.50 -2.94
C ILE A 5 -18.57 -8.59 -1.78
N GLY A 6 -19.82 -8.68 -1.30
CA GLY A 6 -20.29 -7.89 -0.16
C GLY A 6 -19.41 -8.09 1.09
N PRO A 7 -19.28 -9.32 1.60
CA PRO A 7 -18.41 -9.61 2.74
C PRO A 7 -16.94 -9.24 2.51
N ALA A 8 -16.42 -9.41 1.29
CA ALA A 8 -15.04 -9.03 0.98
C ALA A 8 -14.84 -7.50 1.05
N LEU A 9 -15.81 -6.71 0.59
CA LEU A 9 -15.77 -5.26 0.67
C LEU A 9 -15.90 -4.77 2.12
N GLU A 10 -16.67 -5.47 2.95
CA GLU A 10 -16.74 -5.17 4.39
C GLU A 10 -15.38 -5.38 5.07
N ILE A 11 -14.72 -6.51 4.81
CA ILE A 11 -13.37 -6.77 5.34
C ILE A 11 -12.36 -5.73 4.83
N LEU A 12 -12.41 -5.40 3.54
CA LEU A 12 -11.54 -4.38 2.95
C LEU A 12 -11.76 -3.01 3.62
N ALA A 13 -13.01 -2.63 3.84
CA ALA A 13 -13.35 -1.37 4.51
C ALA A 13 -12.82 -1.34 5.95
N ASP A 14 -12.92 -2.45 6.68
CA ASP A 14 -12.41 -2.55 8.05
C ASP A 14 -10.88 -2.43 8.11
N VAL A 15 -10.16 -3.18 7.26
CA VAL A 15 -8.70 -3.12 7.19
C VAL A 15 -8.19 -1.73 6.85
N LEU A 16 -8.88 -1.01 5.96
CA LEU A 16 -8.48 0.33 5.54
C LEU A 16 -8.81 1.42 6.58
N ARG A 17 -9.93 1.28 7.32
CA ARG A 17 -10.41 2.31 8.25
C ARG A 17 -9.96 2.12 9.69
N ASN A 18 -9.82 0.87 10.13
CA ASN A 18 -9.56 0.52 11.54
C ASN A 18 -8.26 -0.29 11.73
N PRO A 19 -7.10 0.14 11.20
CA PRO A 19 -5.85 -0.58 11.43
C PRO A 19 -5.39 -0.43 12.90
N THR A 20 -4.97 -1.55 13.51
CA THR A 20 -4.53 -1.57 14.92
C THR A 20 -3.05 -1.23 15.10
N PHE A 21 -2.22 -1.47 14.08
CA PHE A 21 -0.77 -1.24 14.08
C PHE A 21 -0.07 -1.77 15.35
N LYS A 22 -0.22 -3.06 15.66
CA LYS A 22 0.40 -3.66 16.85
C LYS A 22 1.93 -3.66 16.75
N ASP A 23 2.61 -3.36 17.85
CA ASP A 23 4.07 -3.23 17.89
C ASP A 23 4.80 -4.53 17.52
N ASP A 24 4.30 -5.68 17.97
CA ASP A 24 4.87 -7.00 17.70
C ASP A 24 4.82 -7.36 16.20
N GLU A 25 3.72 -7.03 15.53
CA GLU A 25 3.57 -7.20 14.08
C GLU A 25 4.47 -6.23 13.29
N ILE A 26 4.59 -4.98 13.73
CA ILE A 26 5.51 -4.01 13.13
C ILE A 26 6.96 -4.52 13.25
N ASP A 27 7.35 -5.02 14.43
CA ASP A 27 8.68 -5.56 14.67
C ASP A 27 8.95 -6.81 13.83
N ARG A 28 7.95 -7.69 13.71
CA ARG A 28 8.01 -8.88 12.84
C ARG A 28 8.22 -8.48 11.39
N LEU A 29 7.40 -7.57 10.85
CA LEU A 29 7.52 -7.09 9.48
C LEU A 29 8.86 -6.39 9.27
N ARG A 30 9.31 -5.54 10.20
CA ARG A 30 10.62 -4.87 10.11
C ARG A 30 11.76 -5.89 9.94
N ARG A 31 11.74 -6.98 10.72
CA ARG A 31 12.74 -8.06 10.57
C ARG A 31 12.65 -8.73 9.20
N GLN A 32 11.45 -9.01 8.69
CA GLN A 32 11.26 -9.58 7.36
C GLN A 32 11.79 -8.67 6.25
N TYR A 33 11.49 -7.37 6.30
CA TYR A 33 12.00 -6.39 5.35
C TYR A 33 13.52 -6.26 5.40
N LEU A 34 14.11 -6.22 6.60
CA LEU A 34 15.57 -6.18 6.76
C LEU A 34 16.24 -7.43 6.17
N ASN A 35 15.65 -8.60 6.33
CA ASN A 35 16.18 -9.84 5.75
C ASN A 35 16.10 -9.82 4.21
N GLY A 36 14.93 -9.48 3.65
CA GLY A 36 14.77 -9.34 2.20
C GLY A 36 15.69 -8.28 1.61
N LEU A 37 15.96 -7.19 2.34
CA LEU A 37 16.91 -6.17 1.92
C LEU A 37 18.35 -6.69 1.92
N ARG A 38 18.77 -7.46 2.93
CA ARG A 38 20.11 -8.10 2.95
C ARG A 38 20.30 -9.05 1.78
N GLU A 39 19.31 -9.89 1.49
CA GLU A 39 19.33 -10.78 0.32
C GLU A 39 19.43 -9.98 -0.99
N SER A 40 18.64 -8.90 -1.10
CA SER A 40 18.63 -8.02 -2.26
C SER A 40 19.98 -7.34 -2.47
N LEU A 41 20.66 -6.92 -1.39
CA LEU A 41 22.01 -6.34 -1.44
C LEU A 41 23.10 -7.36 -1.79
N GLY A 42 22.83 -8.66 -1.68
CA GLY A 42 23.73 -9.71 -2.20
C GLY A 42 23.73 -9.81 -3.73
N THR A 43 22.79 -9.16 -4.41
CA THR A 43 22.64 -9.21 -5.87
C THR A 43 23.23 -7.96 -6.53
N PRO A 44 24.29 -8.07 -7.37
CA PRO A 44 24.93 -6.91 -7.99
C PRO A 44 23.98 -6.02 -8.81
N GLY A 45 23.01 -6.63 -9.50
CA GLY A 45 22.01 -5.90 -10.28
C GLY A 45 21.13 -4.97 -9.43
N THR A 46 20.81 -5.38 -8.20
CA THR A 46 20.04 -4.54 -7.27
C THR A 46 20.84 -3.33 -6.82
N ILE A 47 22.11 -3.54 -6.45
CA ILE A 47 23.02 -2.45 -6.05
C ILE A 47 23.16 -1.46 -7.20
N ALA A 48 23.43 -1.95 -8.42
CA ALA A 48 23.55 -1.12 -9.61
C ALA A 48 22.30 -0.26 -9.83
N ARG A 49 21.10 -0.83 -9.68
CA ARG A 49 19.83 -0.10 -9.81
C ARG A 49 19.65 0.98 -8.74
N PHE A 50 20.00 0.70 -7.48
CA PHE A 50 19.92 1.68 -6.40
C PHE A 50 20.88 2.86 -6.61
N VAL A 51 22.12 2.56 -7.02
CA VAL A 51 23.10 3.61 -7.34
C VAL A 51 22.68 4.39 -8.57
N ALA A 52 22.23 3.72 -9.64
CA ALA A 52 21.77 4.38 -10.86
C ALA A 52 20.60 5.35 -10.58
N ALA A 53 19.59 4.91 -9.81
CA ALA A 53 18.48 5.78 -9.41
C ALA A 53 18.99 7.02 -8.65
N ARG A 54 19.94 6.86 -7.73
CA ARG A 54 20.51 7.98 -6.98
C ARG A 54 21.36 8.92 -7.85
N VAL A 55 22.07 8.40 -8.85
CA VAL A 55 22.85 9.23 -9.79
C VAL A 55 21.92 10.04 -10.70
N VAL A 56 20.86 9.40 -11.20
CA VAL A 56 19.91 10.05 -12.13
C VAL A 56 19.06 11.10 -11.40
N TYR A 57 18.49 10.74 -10.25
CA TYR A 57 17.53 11.58 -9.54
C TYR A 57 18.15 12.42 -8.42
N ARG A 58 19.44 12.21 -8.10
CA ARG A 58 20.16 12.92 -7.03
C ARG A 58 19.39 12.87 -5.70
N ASP A 59 19.02 14.03 -5.18
CA ASP A 59 18.30 14.19 -3.91
C ASP A 59 16.77 14.23 -4.10
N ALA A 60 16.27 14.04 -5.34
CA ALA A 60 14.83 13.94 -5.56
C ALA A 60 14.28 12.65 -4.91
N PRO A 61 13.00 12.64 -4.48
CA PRO A 61 12.39 11.49 -3.82
C PRO A 61 12.49 10.18 -4.61
N TYR A 62 12.53 10.25 -5.95
CA TYR A 62 12.67 9.10 -6.84
C TYR A 62 14.05 8.42 -6.78
N GLY A 63 15.08 9.08 -6.24
CA GLY A 63 16.40 8.50 -6.02
C GLY A 63 16.46 7.59 -4.79
N HIS A 64 15.43 7.59 -3.95
CA HIS A 64 15.40 6.77 -2.75
C HIS A 64 14.97 5.32 -3.06
N PRO A 65 15.64 4.31 -2.47
CA PRO A 65 15.19 2.93 -2.57
C PRO A 65 13.78 2.76 -1.94
N LEU A 66 12.83 2.23 -2.71
CA LEU A 66 11.47 1.98 -2.24
C LEU A 66 11.40 1.04 -1.02
N SER A 67 12.37 0.14 -0.90
CA SER A 67 12.50 -0.79 0.24
C SER A 67 13.10 -0.13 1.50
N GLY A 68 13.49 1.13 1.43
CA GLY A 68 14.33 1.77 2.45
C GLY A 68 15.77 1.24 2.45
N THR A 69 16.53 1.66 3.46
CA THR A 69 17.91 1.23 3.70
C THR A 69 18.03 0.52 5.05
N PRO A 70 19.13 -0.22 5.29
CA PRO A 70 19.37 -0.88 6.59
C PRO A 70 19.38 0.12 7.77
N GLU A 71 19.71 1.38 7.51
CA GLU A 71 19.73 2.46 8.50
C GLU A 71 18.36 3.15 8.66
N SER A 72 17.55 3.22 7.60
CA SER A 72 16.25 3.90 7.66
C SER A 72 15.16 3.03 8.28
N LEU A 73 15.13 1.72 7.97
CA LEU A 73 14.09 0.81 8.45
C LEU A 73 13.99 0.69 9.99
N PRO A 74 15.11 0.65 10.76
CA PRO A 74 15.06 0.64 12.22
C PRO A 74 14.55 1.94 12.84
N ARG A 75 14.59 3.05 12.10
CA ARG A 75 14.18 4.37 12.60
C ARG A 75 12.69 4.61 12.49
N ILE A 76 11.97 3.82 11.70
CA ILE A 76 10.51 3.92 11.52
C ILE A 76 9.83 3.41 12.79
N LYS A 77 9.09 4.30 13.46
CA LYS A 77 8.30 4.00 14.65
C LYS A 77 6.84 3.79 14.29
N ARG A 78 6.09 3.20 15.22
CA ARG A 78 4.63 3.02 15.09
C ARG A 78 3.92 4.35 14.80
N ASP A 79 4.28 5.41 15.51
CA ASP A 79 3.64 6.73 15.34
C ASP A 79 3.86 7.31 13.93
N ASP A 80 5.00 7.02 13.30
CA ASP A 80 5.26 7.43 11.91
C ASP A 80 4.29 6.73 10.95
N ILE A 81 4.00 5.44 11.20
CA ILE A 81 3.08 4.63 10.39
C ILE A 81 1.65 5.13 10.57
N VAL A 82 1.23 5.37 11.82
CA VAL A 82 -0.10 5.92 12.15
C VAL A 82 -0.28 7.27 11.45
N LYS A 83 0.70 8.17 11.59
CA LYS A 83 0.68 9.48 10.94
C LYS A 83 0.59 9.39 9.42
N LEU A 84 1.32 8.45 8.81
CA LEU A 84 1.26 8.21 7.37
C LEU A 84 -0.13 7.74 6.94
N HIS A 85 -0.72 6.80 7.69
CA HIS A 85 -2.08 6.31 7.44
C HIS A 85 -3.09 7.47 7.51
N ASP A 86 -3.09 8.24 8.59
CA ASP A 86 -3.99 9.38 8.77
C ASP A 86 -3.85 10.46 7.67
N THR A 87 -2.63 10.64 7.16
CA THR A 87 -2.34 11.66 6.15
C THR A 87 -2.79 11.25 4.74
N PHE A 88 -2.54 9.99 4.36
CA PHE A 88 -2.67 9.57 2.95
C PHE A 88 -3.86 8.65 2.67
N TYR A 89 -4.38 7.92 3.67
CA TYR A 89 -5.52 7.01 3.50
C TYR A 89 -6.85 7.74 3.67
N ARG A 90 -7.14 8.65 2.73
CA ARG A 90 -8.35 9.47 2.75
C ARG A 90 -9.23 9.21 1.52
N PRO A 91 -10.57 9.36 1.61
CA PRO A 91 -11.47 9.11 0.49
C PRO A 91 -11.21 10.00 -0.74
N ASP A 92 -10.72 11.22 -0.53
CA ASP A 92 -10.37 12.18 -1.58
C ASP A 92 -9.05 11.83 -2.32
N ASN A 93 -8.29 10.87 -1.80
CA ASN A 93 -7.02 10.38 -2.36
C ASN A 93 -7.07 8.87 -2.68
N ALA A 94 -8.27 8.32 -2.90
CA ALA A 94 -8.47 6.89 -3.12
C ALA A 94 -9.36 6.60 -4.34
N VAL A 95 -9.03 5.54 -5.09
CA VAL A 95 -9.83 5.03 -6.21
C VAL A 95 -10.06 3.53 -6.00
N LEU A 96 -11.32 3.11 -6.02
CA LEU A 96 -11.72 1.69 -5.94
C LEU A 96 -12.04 1.15 -7.33
N ILE A 97 -11.27 0.16 -7.78
CA ILE A 97 -11.46 -0.49 -9.08
C ILE A 97 -11.94 -1.92 -8.82
N ILE A 98 -13.08 -2.29 -9.39
CA ILE A 98 -13.67 -3.64 -9.26
C ILE A 98 -13.95 -4.17 -10.66
N GLY A 99 -13.31 -5.27 -11.05
CA GLY A 99 -13.52 -5.94 -12.32
C GLY A 99 -14.49 -7.13 -12.21
N GLY A 100 -15.21 -7.41 -13.31
CA GLY A 100 -16.03 -8.64 -13.43
C GLY A 100 -17.31 -8.66 -12.60
N VAL A 101 -17.80 -7.50 -12.16
CA VAL A 101 -19.05 -7.36 -11.38
C VAL A 101 -20.17 -6.86 -12.27
N SER A 102 -21.26 -7.64 -12.34
CA SER A 102 -22.45 -7.21 -13.07
C SER A 102 -23.09 -6.01 -12.37
N CYS A 103 -23.51 -5.00 -13.13
CA CYS A 103 -24.14 -3.77 -12.63
C CYS A 103 -25.31 -4.00 -11.65
N ARG A 104 -26.04 -5.12 -11.80
CA ARG A 104 -27.15 -5.52 -10.91
C ARG A 104 -26.73 -5.97 -9.51
N ALA A 105 -25.47 -6.36 -9.32
CA ALA A 105 -24.98 -6.91 -8.05
C ALA A 105 -24.46 -5.84 -7.08
N TRP A 106 -24.60 -4.56 -7.44
CA TRP A 106 -24.10 -3.47 -6.62
C TRP A 106 -25.07 -3.08 -5.51
N PRO A 107 -24.63 -3.12 -4.22
CA PRO A 107 -25.44 -2.59 -3.13
C PRO A 107 -25.68 -1.10 -3.34
N SER A 108 -26.92 -0.64 -3.15
CA SER A 108 -27.30 0.77 -3.29
C SER A 108 -26.44 1.71 -2.43
N GLN A 109 -25.88 1.21 -1.33
CA GLN A 109 -25.06 1.92 -0.35
C GLN A 109 -23.61 2.17 -0.79
N LEU A 110 -23.10 1.41 -1.77
CA LEU A 110 -21.74 1.53 -2.27
C LEU A 110 -21.68 2.13 -3.68
N ARG A 111 -22.78 2.73 -4.15
CA ARG A 111 -22.83 3.51 -5.40
C ARG A 111 -22.08 4.85 -5.22
N PRO A 112 -20.93 5.07 -5.87
CA PRO A 112 -20.29 6.37 -5.94
C PRO A 112 -21.24 7.34 -6.62
N ALA A 113 -21.32 8.55 -6.08
CA ALA A 113 -22.15 9.63 -6.60
C ALA A 113 -21.75 10.08 -8.02
N ASN A 114 -20.57 9.67 -8.49
CA ASN A 114 -19.91 10.12 -9.71
C ASN A 114 -19.82 9.06 -10.82
N LEU A 115 -20.40 7.87 -10.66
CA LEU A 115 -20.54 6.95 -11.79
C LEU A 115 -21.78 7.32 -12.60
N ALA A 116 -21.56 7.96 -13.74
CA ALA A 116 -22.54 8.01 -14.81
C ALA A 116 -22.97 6.57 -15.15
N THR A 117 -24.24 6.41 -15.49
CA THR A 117 -25.01 5.17 -15.67
C THR A 117 -24.49 4.19 -16.74
N GLY A 118 -23.23 4.30 -17.17
CA GLY A 118 -22.64 3.54 -18.28
C GLY A 118 -21.19 3.06 -18.09
N ALA A 119 -20.54 3.24 -16.93
CA ALA A 119 -19.18 2.71 -16.70
C ALA A 119 -19.21 1.27 -16.15
N CYS A 120 -19.80 0.35 -16.91
CA CYS A 120 -19.55 -1.10 -16.76
C CYS A 120 -18.63 -1.52 -17.90
N TRP A 121 -17.38 -1.87 -17.59
CA TRP A 121 -16.48 -2.54 -18.52
C TRP A 121 -16.61 -4.06 -18.36
#